data_AF-A0AAX1RTE1-F1
#
_entry.id   AF-A0AAX1RTE1-F1
#
_cell.length_a   1.000
_cell.length_b   1.000
_cell.length_c   1.000
_cell.angle_alpha   90.00
_cell.angle_beta   90.00
_cell.angle_gamma   90.00
#
_symmetry.space_group_name_H-M   'P 1'
#
loop_
_entity.id
_entity.type
_entity.pdbx_description
1 polymer ?
#
loop_
_entity_poly.entity_id
_entity_poly.type
_entity_poly.pdbx_seq_one_letter_code
_entity_poly.pdbx_strand_id
1 'polypeptide(L)'
;MSIYQVYLFFVTGIIVVGFILGFIVSLITKKKLVANIQRLWEDKKPSEEFIRPNARFDYQFELRRDNHTGSLVDDKTWSDLNFDTIFHRSNFNFTAIGEMKWYATLRNMFSIQNDELLERFTNEADFRTQVAYRLALIGKVTYPLFPDQIAPIKRNNLFMLCPFLPLISIVIAFINPSVGILFILLSVLFNIGLSAILKKSYNQDLMSLFYSAKVLKQSQLLSRIEGTPKIAVAFQHFKGLGFLVGFLSKADSQSLGGALMMLLKLSLMLDYFFFHIIQSTYYKYQNELLECYDYISNLDNQYTLAMYRRTLDTYCEPIIVETEQKVDFENLIHPLLEDGVPNALNVNQNILLTGSNASGKSTFMKAVAINLILAQTLNIATADKFMYKPGLVYSSMMNVDDILSGDSYFMAELKSIRRLFNRSDDSPVYCFIDEIFKGTNTAERIAASESVLEYLSEQKEHRIIAATHDIEHSERLKRSYENYHFNESIEDYHIYFDYKIKKGKANTRNAIELLRITQFPSDIYQRAKEYVKTIN
;
A
#
# COMPACT_ATOMS: atom_id res chain seq x y z
N MET A 1 -56.89 -29.85 18.00
CA MET A 1 -55.83 -28.83 18.07
C MET A 1 -56.52 -27.48 18.18
N SER A 2 -56.24 -26.68 19.21
CA SER A 2 -56.87 -25.34 19.30
C SER A 2 -56.33 -24.43 18.18
N ILE A 3 -57.12 -23.45 17.73
CA ILE A 3 -56.69 -22.47 16.72
C ILE A 3 -55.34 -21.84 17.11
N TYR A 4 -55.15 -21.54 18.39
CA TYR A 4 -53.89 -21.04 18.95
C TYR A 4 -52.69 -22.00 18.78
N GLN A 5 -52.90 -23.31 18.91
CA GLN A 5 -51.83 -24.28 18.65
C GLN A 5 -51.45 -24.30 17.16
N VAL A 6 -52.43 -24.23 16.25
CA VAL A 6 -52.16 -24.16 14.80
C VAL A 6 -51.38 -22.88 14.45
N TYR A 7 -51.76 -21.73 15.01
CA TYR A 7 -51.02 -20.47 14.85
C TYR A 7 -49.60 -20.55 15.42
N LEU A 8 -49.42 -21.15 16.60
CA LEU A 8 -48.10 -21.31 17.21
C LEU A 8 -47.20 -22.23 16.37
N PHE A 9 -47.72 -23.35 15.85
CA PHE A 9 -47.00 -24.23 14.93
C PHE A 9 -46.64 -23.53 13.62
N PHE A 10 -47.53 -22.69 13.09
CA PHE A 10 -47.27 -21.92 11.87
C PHE A 10 -46.18 -20.86 12.08
N VAL A 11 -46.24 -20.09 13.17
CA VAL A 11 -45.24 -19.07 13.52
C VAL A 11 -43.88 -19.70 13.81
N THR A 12 -43.84 -20.78 14.57
CA THR A 12 -42.59 -21.52 14.84
C THR A 12 -42.01 -22.13 13.55
N GLY A 13 -42.87 -22.66 12.67
CA GLY A 13 -42.47 -23.14 11.35
C GLY A 13 -41.80 -22.05 10.50
N ILE A 14 -42.39 -20.85 10.44
CA ILE A 14 -41.80 -19.70 9.72
C ILE A 14 -40.45 -19.30 10.32
N ILE A 15 -40.34 -19.26 11.66
CA ILE A 15 -39.08 -18.92 12.34
C ILE A 15 -37.99 -19.95 11.98
N VAL A 16 -38.31 -21.24 12.05
CA VAL A 16 -37.37 -22.32 11.70
C VAL A 16 -36.94 -22.24 10.24
N VAL A 17 -37.89 -22.04 9.32
CA VAL A 17 -37.58 -21.85 7.88
C VAL A 17 -36.69 -20.62 7.67
N GLY A 18 -36.96 -19.51 8.36
CA GLY A 18 -36.12 -18.31 8.33
C GLY A 18 -34.70 -18.57 8.82
N PHE A 19 -34.53 -19.33 9.91
CA PHE A 19 -33.21 -19.75 10.40
C PHE A 19 -32.48 -20.66 9.41
N ILE A 20 -33.18 -21.63 8.81
CA ILE A 20 -32.61 -22.53 7.80
C ILE A 20 -32.18 -21.74 6.56
N LEU A 21 -33.03 -20.85 6.04
CA LEU A 21 -32.71 -19.99 4.90
C LEU A 21 -31.52 -19.09 5.22
N GLY A 22 -31.49 -18.45 6.38
CA GLY A 22 -30.34 -17.63 6.82
C GLY A 22 -29.05 -18.44 6.92
N PHE A 23 -29.13 -19.68 7.42
CA PHE A 23 -27.99 -20.60 7.48
C PHE A 23 -27.51 -21.01 6.08
N ILE A 24 -28.43 -21.34 5.16
CA ILE A 24 -28.11 -21.69 3.77
C ILE A 24 -27.45 -20.49 3.07
N VAL A 25 -28.01 -19.29 3.20
CA VAL A 25 -27.42 -18.06 2.63
C VAL A 25 -26.01 -17.85 3.17
N SER A 26 -25.80 -17.97 4.49
CA SER A 26 -24.48 -17.88 5.12
C SER A 26 -23.47 -18.90 4.56
N LEU A 27 -23.90 -20.15 4.35
CA LEU A 27 -23.07 -21.18 3.74
C LEU A 27 -22.72 -20.86 2.29
N ILE A 28 -23.68 -20.37 1.50
CA ILE A 28 -23.45 -19.98 0.10
C ILE A 28 -22.47 -18.81 0.04
N THR A 29 -22.66 -17.77 0.86
CA THR A 29 -21.75 -16.62 0.92
C THR A 29 -20.34 -17.05 1.32
N LYS A 30 -20.21 -17.96 2.30
CA LYS A 30 -18.92 -18.53 2.69
C LYS A 30 -18.27 -19.27 1.52
N LYS A 31 -19.01 -20.16 0.83
CA LYS A 31 -18.49 -20.92 -0.31
C LYS A 31 -18.05 -20.00 -1.45
N LYS A 32 -18.85 -18.97 -1.77
CA LYS A 32 -18.51 -17.98 -2.80
C LYS A 32 -17.22 -17.23 -2.45
N LEU A 33 -17.07 -16.77 -1.19
CA LEU A 33 -15.87 -16.08 -0.76
C LEU A 33 -14.62 -16.96 -0.83
N VAL A 34 -14.72 -18.22 -0.39
CA VAL A 34 -13.61 -19.18 -0.48
C VAL A 34 -13.24 -19.45 -1.95
N ALA A 35 -14.23 -19.63 -2.82
CA ALA A 35 -13.99 -19.82 -4.24
C ALA A 35 -13.29 -18.60 -4.88
N ASN A 36 -13.69 -17.37 -4.52
CA ASN A 36 -13.02 -16.16 -4.98
C ASN A 36 -11.56 -16.10 -4.49
N ILE A 37 -11.29 -16.49 -3.24
CA ILE A 37 -9.93 -16.56 -2.69
C ILE A 37 -9.08 -17.60 -3.42
N GLN A 38 -9.64 -18.75 -3.76
CA GLN A 38 -8.93 -19.78 -4.51
C GLN A 38 -8.62 -19.33 -5.94
N ARG A 39 -9.59 -18.70 -6.62
CA ARG A 39 -9.38 -18.12 -7.95
C ARG A 39 -8.29 -17.06 -7.97
N LEU A 40 -8.21 -16.19 -6.95
CA LEU A 40 -7.11 -15.23 -6.82
C LEU A 40 -5.73 -15.91 -6.93
N TRP A 41 -5.55 -17.05 -6.26
CA TRP A 41 -4.30 -17.78 -6.22
C TRP A 41 -3.97 -18.50 -7.54
N GLU A 42 -5.01 -18.89 -8.30
CA GLU A 42 -4.91 -19.57 -9.59
C GLU A 42 -4.67 -18.58 -10.74
N ASP A 43 -5.48 -17.51 -10.80
CA ASP A 43 -5.48 -16.53 -11.90
C ASP A 43 -4.35 -15.50 -11.79
N LYS A 44 -3.65 -15.44 -10.64
CA LYS A 44 -2.56 -14.49 -10.35
C LYS A 44 -2.94 -13.02 -10.53
N LYS A 45 -4.23 -12.69 -10.43
CA LYS A 45 -4.76 -11.33 -10.59
C LYS A 45 -5.55 -10.91 -9.35
N PRO A 46 -5.40 -9.66 -8.90
CA PRO A 46 -6.25 -9.13 -7.84
C PRO A 46 -7.70 -9.11 -8.33
N SER A 47 -8.61 -9.63 -7.52
CA SER A 47 -10.04 -9.67 -7.84
C SER A 47 -10.60 -8.26 -7.71
N GLU A 48 -11.40 -7.84 -8.70
CA GLU A 48 -12.04 -6.53 -8.74
C GLU A 48 -12.84 -6.23 -7.46
N GLU A 49 -13.41 -7.25 -6.81
CA GLU A 49 -14.13 -7.12 -5.53
C GLU A 49 -13.26 -6.55 -4.39
N PHE A 50 -11.93 -6.66 -4.49
CA PHE A 50 -10.98 -6.12 -3.51
C PHE A 50 -10.32 -4.81 -3.96
N ILE A 51 -10.58 -4.34 -5.18
CA ILE A 51 -10.04 -3.07 -5.66
C ILE A 51 -10.88 -1.93 -5.10
N ARG A 52 -10.21 -0.93 -4.53
CA ARG A 52 -10.88 0.22 -3.93
C ARG A 52 -10.54 1.50 -4.68
N PRO A 53 -11.45 2.04 -5.51
CA PRO A 53 -11.23 3.33 -6.15
C PRO A 53 -11.22 4.47 -5.12
N ASN A 54 -10.37 5.48 -5.34
CA ASN A 54 -10.27 6.70 -4.51
C ASN A 54 -9.89 6.44 -3.04
N ALA A 55 -8.93 5.55 -2.84
CA ALA A 55 -8.43 5.19 -1.53
C ALA A 55 -7.17 5.95 -1.13
N ARG A 56 -7.08 6.29 0.16
CA ARG A 56 -5.91 6.91 0.77
C ARG A 56 -5.08 5.81 1.44
N PHE A 57 -3.97 5.43 0.81
CA PHE A 57 -3.08 4.35 1.28
C PHE A 57 -1.85 4.88 2.04
N ASP A 58 -1.48 6.13 1.78
CA ASP A 58 -0.37 6.90 2.36
C ASP A 58 -0.58 7.26 3.83
N TYR A 59 -1.80 7.12 4.37
CA TYR A 59 -2.13 7.71 5.67
C TYR A 59 -1.28 7.19 6.85
N GLN A 60 -1.04 5.89 6.93
CA GLN A 60 -0.17 5.31 7.97
C GLN A 60 1.27 5.80 7.82
N PHE A 61 1.75 5.89 6.58
CA PHE A 61 3.08 6.37 6.26
C PHE A 61 3.23 7.84 6.68
N GLU A 62 2.32 8.72 6.26
CA GLU A 62 2.34 10.15 6.58
C GLU A 62 2.32 10.43 8.10
N LEU A 63 1.55 9.66 8.87
CA LEU A 63 1.49 9.83 10.31
C LEU A 63 2.79 9.43 11.01
N ARG A 64 3.46 8.38 10.52
CA ARG A 64 4.57 7.73 11.22
C ARG A 64 5.94 8.04 10.63
N ARG A 65 6.01 8.71 9.47
CA ARG A 65 7.27 9.03 8.79
C ARG A 65 8.21 9.87 9.66
N ASP A 66 7.67 10.82 10.43
CA ASP A 66 8.48 11.71 11.28
C ASP A 66 9.08 10.97 12.48
N ASN A 67 8.47 9.85 12.89
CA ASN A 67 8.96 8.99 13.97
C ASN A 67 9.98 7.95 13.48
N HIS A 68 10.17 7.81 12.16
CA HIS A 68 11.14 6.88 11.61
C HIS A 68 12.48 7.57 11.44
N THR A 69 13.47 7.07 12.17
CA THR A 69 14.88 7.43 12.01
C THR A 69 15.51 6.72 10.81
N GLY A 70 14.79 5.78 10.19
CA GLY A 70 15.22 4.99 9.05
C GLY A 70 15.12 5.71 7.70
N SER A 71 15.85 5.17 6.74
CA SER A 71 15.96 5.65 5.36
C SER A 71 14.67 5.36 4.57
N LEU A 72 13.75 6.33 4.48
CA LEU A 72 12.51 6.20 3.71
C LEU A 72 12.70 6.55 2.22
N VAL A 73 11.91 5.93 1.35
CA VAL A 73 11.78 6.33 -0.06
C VAL A 73 10.92 7.60 -0.14
N ASP A 74 11.51 8.69 -0.63
CA ASP A 74 10.83 9.98 -0.74
C ASP A 74 9.90 10.06 -1.96
N ASP A 75 9.02 11.07 -2.00
CA ASP A 75 7.98 11.19 -3.03
C ASP A 75 8.52 11.35 -4.45
N LYS A 76 9.66 12.03 -4.61
CA LYS A 76 10.28 12.18 -5.92
C LYS A 76 10.85 10.85 -6.42
N THR A 77 11.48 10.07 -5.54
CA THR A 77 11.96 8.73 -5.91
C THR A 77 10.80 7.76 -6.18
N TRP A 78 9.74 7.83 -5.37
CA TRP A 78 8.51 7.06 -5.59
C TRP A 78 7.90 7.31 -6.98
N SER A 79 7.76 8.58 -7.35
CA SER A 79 7.22 9.01 -8.64
C SER A 79 8.11 8.60 -9.82
N ASP A 80 9.41 8.93 -9.75
CA ASP A 80 10.39 8.62 -10.81
C ASP A 80 10.43 7.13 -11.17
N LEU A 81 10.35 6.27 -10.15
CA LEU A 81 10.44 4.82 -10.29
C LEU A 81 9.06 4.16 -10.54
N ASN A 82 7.99 4.94 -10.72
CA ASN A 82 6.62 4.46 -10.96
C ASN A 82 6.12 3.48 -9.87
N PHE A 83 6.44 3.74 -8.59
CA PHE A 83 6.04 2.85 -7.50
C PHE A 83 4.54 2.75 -7.30
N ASP A 84 3.73 3.73 -7.76
CA ASP A 84 2.27 3.59 -7.77
C ASP A 84 1.82 2.38 -8.58
N THR A 85 2.44 2.16 -9.75
CA THR A 85 2.13 1.00 -10.60
C THR A 85 2.60 -0.30 -9.95
N ILE A 86 3.77 -0.29 -9.30
CA ILE A 86 4.30 -1.44 -8.56
C ILE A 86 3.39 -1.78 -7.37
N PHE A 87 2.97 -0.79 -6.60
CA PHE A 87 2.05 -0.95 -5.48
C PHE A 87 0.73 -1.57 -5.96
N HIS A 88 0.12 -1.03 -7.02
CA HIS A 88 -1.13 -1.58 -7.54
C HIS A 88 -0.99 -3.00 -8.11
N ARG A 89 0.12 -3.32 -8.80
CA ARG A 89 0.38 -4.66 -9.34
C ARG A 89 0.68 -5.69 -8.24
N SER A 90 1.29 -5.27 -7.15
CA SER A 90 1.70 -6.14 -6.04
C SER A 90 0.70 -6.22 -4.88
N ASN A 91 -0.32 -5.36 -4.84
CA ASN A 91 -1.29 -5.32 -3.75
C ASN A 91 -2.35 -6.43 -3.87
N PHE A 92 -2.20 -7.47 -3.04
CA PHE A 92 -3.15 -8.57 -2.85
C PHE A 92 -3.78 -8.56 -1.46
N ASN A 93 -3.67 -7.44 -0.73
CA ASN A 93 -4.15 -7.35 0.64
C ASN A 93 -5.67 -7.44 0.69
N PHE A 94 -6.19 -8.13 1.70
CA PHE A 94 -7.63 -8.24 1.97
C PHE A 94 -8.15 -7.12 2.86
N THR A 95 -7.28 -6.50 3.66
CA THR A 95 -7.63 -5.55 4.71
C THR A 95 -7.09 -4.16 4.38
N ALA A 96 -7.81 -3.12 4.78
CA ALA A 96 -7.35 -1.75 4.53
C ALA A 96 -6.08 -1.38 5.33
N ILE A 97 -5.87 -2.02 6.50
CA ILE A 97 -4.66 -1.84 7.30
C ILE A 97 -3.46 -2.61 6.74
N GLY A 98 -3.70 -3.75 6.08
CA GLY A 98 -2.69 -4.45 5.29
C GLY A 98 -2.22 -3.59 4.12
N GLU A 99 -3.14 -3.02 3.34
CA GLU A 99 -2.79 -2.12 2.22
C GLU A 99 -1.93 -0.93 2.65
N MET A 100 -2.30 -0.27 3.75
CA MET A 100 -1.52 0.85 4.30
C MET A 100 -0.12 0.40 4.73
N LYS A 101 -0.02 -0.77 5.36
CA LYS A 101 1.27 -1.32 5.75
C LYS A 101 2.09 -1.75 4.54
N TRP A 102 1.47 -2.30 3.49
CA TRP A 102 2.13 -2.65 2.24
C TRP A 102 2.72 -1.42 1.56
N TYR A 103 1.95 -0.34 1.46
CA TYR A 103 2.44 0.96 0.98
C TYR A 103 3.64 1.45 1.81
N ALA A 104 3.52 1.44 3.13
CA ALA A 104 4.60 1.83 4.04
C ALA A 104 5.83 0.91 3.91
N THR A 105 5.63 -0.39 3.68
CA THR A 105 6.69 -1.37 3.43
C THR A 105 7.46 -1.01 2.17
N LEU A 106 6.79 -0.74 1.04
CA LEU A 106 7.44 -0.30 -0.20
C LEU A 106 8.16 1.05 -0.07
N ARG A 107 7.74 1.89 0.89
CA ARG A 107 8.42 3.12 1.28
C ARG A 107 9.63 2.90 2.20
N ASN A 108 10.02 1.65 2.44
CA ASN A 108 11.11 1.24 3.32
C ASN A 108 10.90 1.59 4.81
N MET A 109 9.63 1.69 5.25
CA MET A 109 9.29 1.86 6.66
C MET A 109 9.35 0.54 7.43
N PHE A 110 9.04 -0.57 6.75
CA PHE A 110 9.01 -1.91 7.32
C PHE A 110 9.71 -2.87 6.37
N SER A 111 10.24 -3.97 6.91
CA SER A 111 10.75 -5.11 6.13
C SER A 111 9.96 -6.38 6.47
N ILE A 112 9.77 -7.23 5.48
CA ILE A 112 9.08 -8.51 5.62
C ILE A 112 10.14 -9.61 5.76
N GLN A 113 10.25 -10.23 6.94
CA GLN A 113 11.36 -11.17 7.26
C GLN A 113 10.91 -12.56 7.75
N ASN A 114 9.62 -12.86 7.82
CA ASN A 114 9.15 -14.16 8.32
C ASN A 114 9.08 -15.21 7.19
N ASP A 115 10.24 -15.82 6.88
CA ASP A 115 10.39 -16.81 5.82
C ASP A 115 9.58 -18.09 6.09
N GLU A 116 9.49 -18.52 7.35
CA GLU A 116 8.69 -19.69 7.76
C GLU A 116 7.22 -19.51 7.38
N LEU A 117 6.64 -18.37 7.74
CA LEU A 117 5.24 -18.08 7.42
C LEU A 117 5.02 -17.94 5.91
N LEU A 118 5.99 -17.38 5.19
CA LEU A 118 5.94 -17.22 3.74
C LEU A 118 5.98 -18.57 3.01
N GLU A 119 6.82 -19.49 3.46
CA GLU A 119 6.89 -20.87 2.96
C GLU A 119 5.55 -21.58 3.16
N ARG A 120 4.95 -21.44 4.34
CA ARG A 120 3.63 -22.02 4.64
C ARG A 120 2.53 -21.45 3.77
N PHE A 121 2.49 -20.14 3.54
CA PHE A 121 1.52 -19.55 2.60
C PHE A 121 1.69 -20.10 1.18
N THR A 122 2.93 -20.39 0.78
CA THR A 122 3.24 -20.90 -0.56
C THR A 122 2.84 -22.37 -0.72
N ASN A 123 3.22 -23.21 0.23
CA ASN A 123 3.13 -24.67 0.13
C ASN A 123 1.84 -25.25 0.71
N GLU A 124 1.26 -24.64 1.75
CA GLU A 124 0.08 -25.18 2.45
C GLU A 124 -1.22 -24.50 2.00
N ALA A 125 -1.93 -25.12 1.06
CA ALA A 125 -3.17 -24.56 0.50
C ALA A 125 -4.31 -24.39 1.51
N ASP A 126 -4.44 -25.31 2.46
CA ASP A 126 -5.49 -25.25 3.49
C ASP A 126 -5.22 -24.12 4.49
N PHE A 127 -4.00 -24.05 5.04
CA PHE A 127 -3.57 -22.95 5.91
C PHE A 127 -3.81 -21.59 5.26
N ARG A 128 -3.34 -21.44 4.02
CA ARG A 128 -3.51 -20.21 3.23
C ARG A 128 -4.99 -19.83 3.09
N THR A 129 -5.84 -20.77 2.69
CA THR A 129 -7.27 -20.52 2.48
C THR A 129 -7.96 -20.13 3.78
N GLN A 130 -7.61 -20.79 4.89
CA GLN A 130 -8.16 -20.47 6.21
C GLN A 130 -7.78 -19.06 6.65
N VAL A 131 -6.50 -18.68 6.53
CA VAL A 131 -6.03 -17.34 6.91
C VAL A 131 -6.62 -16.27 6.01
N ALA A 132 -6.54 -16.44 4.68
CA ALA A 132 -7.11 -15.50 3.71
C ALA A 132 -8.62 -15.30 3.91
N TYR A 133 -9.37 -16.36 4.23
CA TYR A 133 -10.79 -16.25 4.55
C TYR A 133 -11.05 -15.34 5.76
N ARG A 134 -10.25 -15.46 6.82
CA ARG A 134 -10.40 -14.61 8.02
C ARG A 134 -10.04 -13.16 7.72
N LEU A 135 -8.99 -12.92 6.95
CA LEU A 135 -8.59 -11.57 6.52
C LEU A 135 -9.68 -10.93 5.64
N ALA A 136 -10.24 -11.67 4.68
CA ALA A 136 -11.32 -11.21 3.82
C ALA A 136 -12.61 -10.86 4.57
N LEU A 137 -12.89 -11.50 5.72
CA LEU A 137 -14.04 -11.14 6.58
C LEU A 137 -13.87 -9.78 7.28
N ILE A 138 -12.64 -9.28 7.43
CA ILE A 138 -12.39 -7.91 7.91
C ILE A 138 -12.77 -6.93 6.80
N GLY A 139 -12.19 -7.16 5.61
CA GLY A 139 -12.41 -6.39 4.40
C GLY A 139 -11.74 -5.01 4.40
N LYS A 140 -12.03 -4.22 3.37
CA LYS A 140 -11.47 -2.87 3.18
C LYS A 140 -12.47 -1.80 3.60
N VAL A 141 -12.01 -0.77 4.28
CA VAL A 141 -12.79 0.42 4.68
C VAL A 141 -12.21 1.66 4.02
N THR A 142 -13.06 2.66 3.75
CA THR A 142 -12.67 3.85 3.00
C THR A 142 -11.63 4.72 3.74
N TYR A 143 -11.82 4.92 5.03
CA TYR A 143 -10.89 5.69 5.84
C TYR A 143 -10.65 4.91 7.12
N PRO A 144 -9.76 3.89 7.10
CA PRO A 144 -9.48 3.15 8.30
C PRO A 144 -8.72 4.09 9.26
N LEU A 145 -9.30 4.32 10.43
CA LEU A 145 -8.64 5.04 11.52
C LEU A 145 -7.99 4.01 12.44
N PHE A 146 -6.78 4.33 12.88
CA PHE A 146 -6.11 3.56 13.92
C PHE A 146 -6.65 3.96 15.31
N PRO A 147 -6.63 3.03 16.28
CA PRO A 147 -7.14 3.27 17.63
C PRO A 147 -6.57 4.50 18.35
N ASP A 148 -5.30 4.84 18.10
CA ASP A 148 -4.57 6.01 18.63
C ASP A 148 -5.08 7.35 18.09
N GLN A 149 -5.82 7.33 16.99
CA GLN A 149 -6.30 8.53 16.30
C GLN A 149 -7.74 8.90 16.69
N ILE A 150 -8.48 7.97 17.31
CA ILE A 150 -9.87 8.19 17.69
C ILE A 150 -9.87 9.00 19.00
N ALA A 151 -10.07 10.31 18.89
CA ALA A 151 -10.27 11.16 20.05
C ALA A 151 -11.51 10.67 20.83
N PRO A 152 -11.40 10.41 22.15
CA PRO A 152 -12.54 9.91 22.90
C PRO A 152 -13.63 11.00 22.95
N ILE A 153 -14.81 10.65 22.46
CA ILE A 153 -15.99 11.52 22.57
C ILE A 153 -16.35 11.63 24.05
N LYS A 154 -16.40 12.85 24.56
CA LYS A 154 -16.70 13.10 25.97
C LYS A 154 -18.06 12.53 26.34
N ARG A 155 -18.06 11.52 27.20
CA ARG A 155 -19.26 10.89 27.75
C ARG A 155 -19.98 11.84 28.70
N ASN A 156 -21.29 11.97 28.56
CA ASN A 156 -22.12 12.60 29.59
C ASN A 156 -22.68 11.52 30.52
N ASN A 157 -22.30 11.56 31.80
CA ASN A 157 -22.70 10.56 32.78
C ASN A 157 -24.22 10.54 33.00
N LEU A 158 -24.93 11.67 32.83
CA LEU A 158 -26.40 11.72 32.95
C LEU A 158 -27.08 10.92 31.83
N PHE A 159 -26.57 11.01 30.60
CA PHE A 159 -27.14 10.31 29.44
C PHE A 159 -26.93 8.79 29.53
N MET A 160 -25.93 8.33 30.28
CA MET A 160 -25.74 6.91 30.56
C MET A 160 -26.85 6.30 31.43
N LEU A 161 -27.65 7.14 32.12
CA LEU A 161 -28.78 6.69 32.94
C LEU A 161 -30.10 6.59 32.15
N CYS A 162 -30.19 7.22 30.99
CA CYS A 162 -31.38 7.26 30.14
C CYS A 162 -31.96 5.88 29.75
N PRO A 163 -31.14 4.83 29.47
CA PRO A 163 -31.66 3.48 29.21
C PRO A 163 -32.47 2.90 30.37
N PHE A 164 -32.20 3.33 31.62
CA PHE A 164 -32.87 2.81 32.80
C PHE A 164 -34.17 3.56 33.14
N LEU A 165 -34.41 4.75 32.57
CA LEU A 165 -35.61 5.55 32.87
C LEU A 165 -36.92 4.83 32.50
N PRO A 166 -37.06 4.20 31.31
CA PRO A 166 -38.27 3.41 31.01
C PRO A 166 -38.40 2.18 31.91
N LEU A 167 -37.27 1.54 32.29
CA LEU A 167 -37.26 0.37 33.18
C LEU A 167 -37.72 0.71 34.59
N ILE A 168 -37.23 1.82 35.16
CA ILE A 168 -37.68 2.34 36.46
C ILE A 168 -39.17 2.71 36.39
N SER A 169 -39.62 3.27 35.27
CA SER A 169 -41.03 3.64 35.08
C SER A 169 -41.96 2.42 35.04
N ILE A 170 -41.49 1.28 34.51
CA ILE A 170 -42.20 -0.01 34.59
C ILE A 170 -42.37 -0.45 36.04
N VAL A 171 -41.34 -0.31 36.88
CA VAL A 171 -41.43 -0.63 38.31
C VAL A 171 -42.46 0.26 39.01
N ILE A 172 -42.49 1.56 38.70
CA ILE A 172 -43.50 2.50 39.23
C ILE A 172 -44.91 2.10 38.79
N ALA A 173 -45.09 1.58 37.58
CA ALA A 173 -46.39 1.15 37.07
C ALA A 173 -47.00 -0.01 37.88
N PHE A 174 -46.18 -0.86 38.51
CA PHE A 174 -46.67 -1.89 39.43
C PHE A 174 -47.23 -1.33 40.74
N ILE A 175 -46.78 -0.13 41.15
CA ILE A 175 -47.25 0.54 42.37
C ILE A 175 -48.45 1.44 42.04
N ASN A 176 -48.35 2.22 40.97
CA ASN A 176 -49.43 3.09 40.49
C ASN A 176 -49.48 3.05 38.94
N PRO A 177 -50.45 2.35 38.35
CA PRO A 177 -50.51 2.14 36.90
C PRO A 177 -50.60 3.45 36.10
N SER A 178 -51.45 4.39 36.52
CA SER A 178 -51.66 5.64 35.78
C SER A 178 -50.40 6.51 35.75
N VAL A 179 -49.72 6.63 36.89
CA VAL A 179 -48.49 7.41 37.02
C VAL A 179 -47.33 6.72 36.28
N GLY A 180 -47.20 5.40 36.41
CA GLY A 180 -46.15 4.64 35.75
C GLY A 180 -46.24 4.69 34.22
N ILE A 181 -47.44 4.53 33.64
CA ILE A 181 -47.64 4.62 32.18
C ILE A 181 -47.26 6.00 31.65
N LEU A 182 -47.62 7.07 32.37
CA LEU A 182 -47.23 8.43 31.99
C LEU A 182 -45.70 8.60 31.96
N PHE A 183 -44.99 8.10 32.99
CA PHE A 183 -43.53 8.16 33.03
C PHE A 183 -42.85 7.29 31.97
N ILE A 184 -43.42 6.14 31.60
CA ILE A 184 -42.93 5.33 30.47
C ILE A 184 -43.03 6.14 29.18
N LEU A 185 -44.19 6.76 28.90
CA LEU A 185 -44.37 7.56 27.68
C LEU A 185 -43.42 8.75 27.64
N LEU A 186 -43.29 9.51 28.73
CA LEU A 186 -42.38 10.65 28.81
C LEU A 186 -40.92 10.25 28.65
N SER A 187 -40.49 9.17 29.32
CA SER A 187 -39.10 8.70 29.22
C SER A 187 -38.76 8.16 27.83
N VAL A 188 -39.67 7.44 27.18
CA VAL A 188 -39.48 6.98 25.80
C VAL A 188 -39.42 8.14 24.82
N LEU A 189 -40.32 9.12 24.91
CA LEU A 189 -40.30 10.31 24.05
C LEU A 189 -39.02 11.14 24.25
N PHE A 190 -38.59 11.31 25.50
CA PHE A 190 -37.34 11.97 25.84
C PHE A 190 -36.12 11.26 25.24
N ASN A 191 -36.05 9.92 25.40
CA ASN A 191 -34.95 9.11 24.86
C ASN A 191 -34.92 9.15 23.32
N ILE A 192 -36.07 9.09 22.64
CA ILE A 192 -36.15 9.20 21.18
C ILE A 192 -35.60 10.56 20.71
N GLY A 193 -36.06 11.66 21.34
CA GLY A 193 -35.60 13.01 21.00
C GLY A 193 -34.11 13.19 21.23
N LEU A 194 -33.60 12.75 22.38
CA LEU A 194 -32.18 12.85 22.72
C LEU A 194 -31.31 11.97 21.81
N SER A 195 -31.75 10.76 21.48
CA SER A 195 -31.05 9.86 20.56
C SER A 195 -30.91 10.48 19.17
N ALA A 196 -31.97 11.13 18.65
CA ALA A 196 -31.92 11.82 17.37
C ALA A 196 -30.89 12.97 17.35
N ILE A 197 -30.79 13.74 18.43
CA ILE A 197 -29.82 14.84 18.57
C ILE A 197 -28.39 14.30 18.67
N LEU A 198 -28.16 13.31 19.53
CA LEU A 198 -26.82 12.79 19.82
C LEU A 198 -26.25 11.92 18.70
N LYS A 199 -27.10 11.30 17.87
CA LYS A 199 -26.66 10.43 16.77
C LYS A 199 -25.66 11.10 15.84
N LYS A 200 -25.80 12.40 15.60
CA LYS A 200 -24.85 13.16 14.76
C LYS A 200 -23.43 13.17 15.33
N SER A 201 -23.29 13.11 16.66
CA SER A 201 -22.00 13.22 17.36
C SER A 201 -21.11 12.00 17.20
N TYR A 202 -21.67 10.79 17.13
CA TYR A 202 -20.87 9.55 17.14
C TYR A 202 -21.02 8.70 15.87
N ASN A 203 -21.93 9.06 14.96
CA ASN A 203 -22.17 8.28 13.75
C ASN A 203 -20.97 8.23 12.79
N GLN A 204 -20.06 9.21 12.86
CA GLN A 204 -18.81 9.22 12.07
C GLN A 204 -17.84 8.13 12.56
N ASP A 205 -17.76 7.88 13.87
CA ASP A 205 -16.81 6.94 14.47
C ASP A 205 -17.33 5.49 14.51
N LEU A 206 -18.64 5.27 14.29
CA LEU A 206 -19.24 3.94 14.31
C LEU A 206 -18.55 2.97 13.34
N MET A 207 -18.21 3.44 12.14
CA MET A 207 -17.55 2.59 11.13
C MET A 207 -16.17 2.16 11.59
N SER A 208 -15.41 3.05 12.23
CA SER A 208 -14.09 2.74 12.79
C SER A 208 -14.21 1.73 13.93
N LEU A 209 -15.18 1.89 14.84
CA LEU A 209 -15.41 0.92 15.92
C LEU A 209 -15.81 -0.46 15.40
N PHE A 210 -16.65 -0.52 14.37
CA PHE A 210 -17.03 -1.77 13.71
C PHE A 210 -15.84 -2.44 13.04
N TYR A 211 -14.96 -1.64 12.42
CA TYR A 211 -13.73 -2.15 11.84
C TYR A 211 -12.79 -2.72 12.92
N SER A 212 -12.53 -1.98 14.01
CA SER A 212 -11.73 -2.46 15.14
C SER A 212 -12.30 -3.73 15.76
N ALA A 213 -13.63 -3.85 15.84
CA ALA A 213 -14.29 -5.05 16.34
C ALA A 213 -14.06 -6.26 15.43
N LYS A 214 -14.10 -6.05 14.09
CA LYS A 214 -13.77 -7.11 13.12
C LYS A 214 -12.31 -7.52 13.25
N VAL A 215 -11.38 -6.57 13.29
CA VAL A 215 -9.94 -6.82 13.50
C VAL A 215 -9.75 -7.66 14.75
N LEU A 216 -10.26 -7.21 15.90
CA LEU A 216 -10.12 -7.92 17.17
C LEU A 216 -10.68 -9.34 17.14
N LYS A 217 -11.90 -9.51 16.59
CA LYS A 217 -12.53 -10.82 16.46
C LYS A 217 -11.70 -11.76 15.58
N GLN A 218 -11.21 -11.27 14.44
CA GLN A 218 -10.43 -12.11 13.55
C GLN A 218 -9.02 -12.38 14.08
N SER A 219 -8.37 -11.43 14.78
CA SER A 219 -7.08 -11.67 15.47
C SER A 219 -7.20 -12.81 16.49
N GLN A 220 -8.29 -12.87 17.25
CA GLN A 220 -8.54 -13.97 18.19
C GLN A 220 -8.75 -15.32 17.51
N LEU A 221 -9.39 -15.33 16.33
CA LEU A 221 -9.65 -16.56 15.60
C LEU A 221 -8.43 -17.04 14.81
N LEU A 222 -7.66 -16.11 14.25
CA LEU A 222 -6.41 -16.36 13.55
C LEU A 222 -5.35 -16.91 14.49
N SER A 223 -5.21 -16.37 15.70
CA SER A 223 -4.22 -16.85 16.69
C SER A 223 -4.45 -18.28 17.19
N ARG A 224 -5.59 -18.89 16.84
CA ARG A 224 -5.89 -20.31 17.12
C ARG A 224 -5.56 -21.23 15.95
N ILE A 225 -5.27 -20.69 14.76
CA ILE A 225 -4.89 -21.47 13.59
C ILE A 225 -3.42 -21.88 13.75
N GLU A 226 -3.15 -23.16 13.53
CA GLU A 226 -1.83 -23.74 13.70
C GLU A 226 -0.78 -23.08 12.80
N GLY A 227 0.33 -22.69 13.43
CA GLY A 227 1.48 -21.99 12.87
C GLY A 227 1.22 -20.58 12.32
N THR A 228 0.12 -19.94 12.71
CA THR A 228 0.10 -18.48 12.73
C THR A 228 1.01 -17.96 13.87
N PRO A 229 1.58 -16.73 13.76
CA PRO A 229 2.36 -16.16 14.84
C PRO A 229 1.52 -16.02 16.11
N LYS A 230 2.16 -16.19 17.27
CA LYS A 230 1.51 -15.96 18.56
C LYS A 230 1.30 -14.46 18.79
N ILE A 231 0.17 -14.10 19.38
CA ILE A 231 -0.18 -12.72 19.72
C ILE A 231 -0.26 -12.56 21.24
N ALA A 232 0.38 -11.51 21.79
CA ALA A 232 0.40 -11.22 23.22
C ALA A 232 -0.78 -10.32 23.65
N VAL A 233 -2.01 -10.74 23.36
CA VAL A 233 -3.23 -9.96 23.67
C VAL A 233 -4.17 -10.71 24.60
N ALA A 234 -4.63 -10.04 25.66
CA ALA A 234 -5.56 -10.59 26.62
C ALA A 234 -7.01 -10.39 26.15
N PHE A 235 -7.46 -11.23 25.21
CA PHE A 235 -8.81 -11.15 24.62
C PHE A 235 -9.98 -11.19 25.63
N GLN A 236 -9.72 -11.57 26.89
CA GLN A 236 -10.70 -11.51 27.98
C GLN A 236 -11.19 -10.06 28.24
N HIS A 237 -10.32 -9.07 28.06
CA HIS A 237 -10.67 -7.64 28.22
C HIS A 237 -11.76 -7.17 27.26
N PHE A 238 -11.93 -7.85 26.13
CA PHE A 238 -12.87 -7.51 25.06
C PHE A 238 -14.08 -8.46 25.00
N LYS A 239 -14.24 -9.32 26.03
CA LYS A 239 -15.35 -10.29 26.09
C LYS A 239 -16.70 -9.57 26.09
N GLY A 240 -17.60 -10.00 25.21
CA GLY A 240 -18.94 -9.42 25.08
C GLY A 240 -19.03 -8.19 24.18
N LEU A 241 -17.92 -7.54 23.81
CA LEU A 241 -17.97 -6.39 22.89
C LEU A 241 -18.52 -6.77 21.51
N GLY A 242 -18.23 -7.98 21.02
CA GLY A 242 -18.78 -8.46 19.76
C GLY A 242 -20.31 -8.51 19.74
N PHE A 243 -20.94 -8.80 20.89
CA PHE A 243 -22.39 -8.75 21.04
C PHE A 243 -22.91 -7.30 21.00
N LEU A 244 -22.25 -6.39 21.72
CA LEU A 244 -22.61 -4.97 21.72
C LEU A 244 -22.47 -4.32 20.33
N VAL A 245 -21.38 -4.65 19.63
CA VAL A 245 -21.13 -4.21 18.24
C VAL A 245 -22.18 -4.77 17.29
N GLY A 246 -22.52 -6.05 17.42
CA GLY A 246 -23.61 -6.65 16.67
C GLY A 246 -24.94 -5.93 16.92
N PHE A 247 -25.19 -5.54 18.17
CA PHE A 247 -26.37 -4.76 18.53
C PHE A 247 -26.34 -3.35 17.93
N LEU A 248 -25.19 -2.67 17.87
CA LEU A 248 -25.06 -1.36 17.23
C LEU A 248 -25.20 -1.38 15.71
N SER A 249 -24.96 -2.53 15.06
CA SER A 249 -25.08 -2.64 13.62
C SER A 249 -26.48 -2.25 13.14
N LYS A 250 -26.58 -1.66 11.94
CA LYS A 250 -27.85 -1.19 11.39
C LYS A 250 -28.83 -2.37 11.26
N ALA A 251 -29.98 -2.25 11.93
CA ALA A 251 -31.09 -3.15 11.72
C ALA A 251 -31.76 -2.82 10.39
N ASP A 252 -32.14 -3.85 9.62
CA ASP A 252 -32.86 -3.66 8.36
C ASP A 252 -34.29 -3.17 8.64
N SER A 253 -34.51 -1.87 8.40
CA SER A 253 -35.79 -1.20 8.66
C SER A 253 -36.92 -1.68 7.76
N GLN A 254 -36.64 -2.43 6.70
CA GLN A 254 -37.67 -2.98 5.80
C GLN A 254 -38.36 -4.21 6.39
N SER A 255 -37.75 -4.87 7.37
CA SER A 255 -38.34 -6.00 8.09
C SER A 255 -39.09 -5.54 9.35
N LEU A 256 -40.22 -6.18 9.68
CA LEU A 256 -40.96 -5.92 10.92
C LEU A 256 -40.07 -6.08 12.17
N GLY A 257 -39.20 -7.10 12.18
CA GLY A 257 -38.25 -7.32 13.26
C GLY A 257 -37.22 -6.20 13.39
N GLY A 258 -36.69 -5.69 12.27
CA GLY A 258 -35.74 -4.59 12.27
C GLY A 258 -36.38 -3.25 12.67
N ALA A 259 -37.63 -3.00 12.28
CA ALA A 259 -38.39 -1.85 12.75
C ALA A 259 -38.62 -1.89 14.27
N LEU A 260 -39.03 -3.04 14.82
CA LEU A 260 -39.17 -3.24 16.27
C LEU A 260 -37.83 -3.05 16.99
N MET A 261 -36.75 -3.59 16.45
CA MET A 261 -35.40 -3.44 17.00
C MET A 261 -34.94 -1.98 16.99
N MET A 262 -35.24 -1.23 15.93
CA MET A 262 -34.95 0.20 15.84
C MET A 262 -35.72 1.00 16.88
N LEU A 263 -37.02 0.73 17.05
CA LEU A 263 -37.82 1.37 18.09
C LEU A 263 -37.28 1.08 19.49
N LEU A 264 -36.88 -0.16 19.76
CA LEU A 264 -36.28 -0.55 21.03
C LEU A 264 -34.94 0.15 21.28
N LYS A 265 -34.08 0.26 20.26
CA LYS A 265 -32.81 1.00 20.35
C LYS A 265 -33.02 2.48 20.66
N LEU A 266 -34.00 3.09 20.02
CA LEU A 266 -34.32 4.51 20.21
C LEU A 266 -34.96 4.76 21.59
N SER A 267 -35.93 3.93 21.98
CA SER A 267 -36.67 4.08 23.24
C SER A 267 -35.78 3.89 24.48
N LEU A 268 -34.78 3.02 24.40
CA LEU A 268 -33.81 2.76 25.46
C LEU A 268 -32.47 3.47 25.25
N MET A 269 -32.33 4.30 24.21
CA MET A 269 -31.08 5.01 23.88
C MET A 269 -29.83 4.11 23.83
N LEU A 270 -30.00 2.86 23.39
CA LEU A 270 -28.97 1.81 23.48
C LEU A 270 -27.76 2.12 22.62
N ASP A 271 -27.95 2.79 21.48
CA ASP A 271 -26.84 3.12 20.58
C ASP A 271 -25.80 4.03 21.27
N TYR A 272 -26.25 5.06 21.99
CA TYR A 272 -25.37 5.94 22.76
C TYR A 272 -24.66 5.17 23.89
N PHE A 273 -25.41 4.35 24.62
CA PHE A 273 -24.90 3.58 25.76
C PHE A 273 -23.83 2.57 25.32
N PHE A 274 -24.11 1.74 24.32
CA PHE A 274 -23.17 0.75 23.81
C PHE A 274 -21.96 1.39 23.12
N PHE A 275 -22.16 2.49 22.38
CA PHE A 275 -21.06 3.24 21.78
C PHE A 275 -20.01 3.65 22.82
N HIS A 276 -20.42 4.28 23.91
CA HIS A 276 -19.48 4.74 24.94
C HIS A 276 -18.86 3.61 25.75
N ILE A 277 -19.54 2.48 25.95
CA ILE A 277 -18.94 1.28 26.56
C ILE A 277 -17.82 0.73 25.66
N ILE A 278 -18.08 0.59 24.37
CA ILE A 278 -17.09 0.09 23.42
C ILE A 278 -15.91 1.07 23.32
N GLN A 279 -16.17 2.36 23.14
CA GLN A 279 -15.15 3.40 23.04
C GLN A 279 -14.27 3.45 24.29
N SER A 280 -14.86 3.43 25.48
CA SER A 280 -14.10 3.44 26.73
C SER A 280 -13.23 2.19 26.91
N THR A 281 -13.72 1.02 26.46
CA THR A 281 -12.95 -0.22 26.49
C THR A 281 -11.78 -0.18 25.51
N TYR A 282 -12.00 0.27 24.28
CA TYR A 282 -10.94 0.43 23.28
C TYR A 282 -9.88 1.45 23.72
N TYR A 283 -10.29 2.56 24.33
CA TYR A 283 -9.37 3.56 24.85
C TYR A 283 -8.53 3.02 26.02
N LYS A 284 -9.17 2.28 26.95
CA LYS A 284 -8.47 1.69 28.10
C LYS A 284 -7.43 0.63 27.70
N TYR A 285 -7.73 -0.17 26.68
CA TYR A 285 -6.88 -1.27 26.20
C TYR A 285 -6.31 -0.99 24.80
N GLN A 286 -6.00 0.28 24.51
CA GLN A 286 -5.61 0.76 23.19
C GLN A 286 -4.37 0.06 22.64
N ASN A 287 -3.35 -0.18 23.48
CA ASN A 287 -2.13 -0.87 23.07
C ASN A 287 -2.41 -2.31 22.61
N GLU A 288 -3.26 -3.06 23.33
CA GLU A 288 -3.66 -4.41 22.92
C GLU A 288 -4.44 -4.41 21.60
N LEU A 289 -5.23 -3.36 21.35
CA LEU A 289 -5.94 -3.19 20.08
C LEU A 289 -4.97 -2.85 18.93
N LEU A 290 -3.95 -2.02 19.18
CA LEU A 290 -2.89 -1.73 18.20
C LEU A 290 -2.08 -2.99 17.86
N GLU A 291 -1.74 -3.82 18.85
CA GLU A 291 -1.12 -5.14 18.62
C GLU A 291 -1.98 -6.02 17.71
N CYS A 292 -3.31 -5.98 17.86
CA CYS A 292 -4.21 -6.69 16.93
C CYS A 292 -4.15 -6.13 15.50
N TYR A 293 -4.01 -4.82 15.33
CA TYR A 293 -3.86 -4.18 14.02
C TYR A 293 -2.52 -4.56 13.37
N ASP A 294 -1.43 -4.54 14.14
CA ASP A 294 -0.11 -4.95 13.65
C ASP A 294 -0.06 -6.42 13.30
N TYR A 295 -0.70 -7.28 14.10
CA TYR A 295 -0.84 -8.70 13.81
C TYR A 295 -1.57 -8.98 12.49
N ILE A 296 -2.74 -8.36 12.27
CA ILE A 296 -3.50 -8.54 11.03
C ILE A 296 -2.74 -8.02 9.82
N SER A 297 -2.20 -6.80 9.92
CA SER A 297 -1.47 -6.18 8.80
C SER A 297 -0.19 -6.95 8.44
N ASN A 298 0.52 -7.51 9.42
CA ASN A 298 1.66 -8.39 9.17
C ASN A 298 1.26 -9.67 8.43
N LEU A 299 0.19 -10.35 8.87
CA LEU A 299 -0.31 -11.56 8.22
C LEU A 299 -0.77 -11.28 6.78
N ASP A 300 -1.46 -10.16 6.56
CA ASP A 300 -1.98 -9.76 5.25
C ASP A 300 -0.85 -9.38 4.28
N ASN A 301 0.20 -8.70 4.76
CA ASN A 301 1.40 -8.41 3.97
C ASN A 301 2.19 -9.67 3.61
N GLN A 302 2.29 -10.64 4.52
CA GLN A 302 2.96 -11.91 4.26
C GLN A 302 2.22 -12.74 3.21
N TYR A 303 0.89 -12.82 3.30
CA TYR A 303 0.07 -13.41 2.24
C TYR A 303 0.28 -12.68 0.91
N THR A 304 0.30 -11.35 0.94
CA THR A 304 0.48 -10.51 -0.25
C THR A 304 1.84 -10.74 -0.90
N LEU A 305 2.91 -10.87 -0.11
CA LEU A 305 4.24 -11.21 -0.62
C LEU A 305 4.26 -12.60 -1.26
N ALA A 306 3.64 -13.60 -0.64
CA ALA A 306 3.51 -14.95 -1.20
C ALA A 306 2.80 -14.93 -2.56
N MET A 307 1.73 -14.14 -2.67
CA MET A 307 1.00 -13.93 -3.92
C MET A 307 1.85 -13.20 -4.96
N TYR A 308 2.51 -12.11 -4.57
CA TYR A 308 3.32 -11.31 -5.47
C TYR A 308 4.46 -12.12 -6.07
N ARG A 309 5.17 -12.93 -5.27
CA ARG A 309 6.20 -13.87 -5.74
C ARG A 309 5.69 -14.81 -6.85
N ARG A 310 4.43 -15.25 -6.79
CA ARG A 310 3.82 -16.11 -7.83
C ARG A 310 3.46 -15.39 -9.13
N THR A 311 3.30 -14.06 -9.06
CA THR A 311 3.02 -13.22 -10.23
C THR A 311 4.27 -12.84 -11.01
N LEU A 312 5.45 -13.03 -10.42
CA LEU A 312 6.73 -12.80 -11.06
C LEU A 312 7.15 -14.06 -11.82
N ASP A 313 7.67 -13.88 -13.04
CA ASP A 313 8.18 -15.00 -13.86
C ASP A 313 9.53 -15.48 -13.33
N THR A 314 10.40 -14.55 -12.94
CA THR A 314 11.71 -14.82 -12.36
C THR A 314 11.95 -13.91 -11.16
N TYR A 315 12.40 -14.49 -10.05
CA TYR A 315 12.92 -13.76 -8.90
C TYR A 315 13.96 -14.59 -8.12
N CYS A 316 14.81 -13.91 -7.37
CA CYS A 316 15.73 -14.51 -6.41
C CYS A 316 15.57 -13.85 -5.03
N GLU A 317 16.00 -14.56 -3.99
CA GLU A 317 16.20 -13.97 -2.67
C GLU A 317 17.56 -13.28 -2.63
N PRO A 318 17.62 -11.98 -2.30
CA PRO A 318 18.84 -11.20 -2.41
C PRO A 318 19.81 -11.50 -1.26
N ILE A 319 21.11 -11.39 -1.53
CA ILE A 319 22.18 -11.61 -0.55
C ILE A 319 22.70 -10.26 -0.07
N ILE A 320 22.62 -10.03 1.24
CA ILE A 320 23.14 -8.81 1.87
C ILE A 320 24.67 -8.89 1.99
N VAL A 321 25.36 -7.84 1.56
CA VAL A 321 26.82 -7.68 1.68
C VAL A 321 27.12 -6.54 2.66
N GLU A 322 27.87 -6.82 3.74
CA GLU A 322 28.11 -5.84 4.80
C GLU A 322 29.34 -4.94 4.54
N THR A 323 30.38 -5.49 3.91
CA THR A 323 31.72 -4.86 3.87
C THR A 323 31.89 -3.82 2.78
N GLU A 324 31.31 -4.04 1.59
CA GLU A 324 31.52 -3.20 0.41
C GLU A 324 30.19 -2.64 -0.11
N GLN A 325 30.17 -1.36 -0.49
CA GLN A 325 29.04 -0.76 -1.21
C GLN A 325 29.04 -1.24 -2.66
N LYS A 326 28.52 -2.45 -2.81
CA LYS A 326 28.46 -3.23 -4.04
C LYS A 326 27.01 -3.57 -4.35
N VAL A 327 26.64 -3.49 -5.63
CA VAL A 327 25.38 -4.04 -6.17
C VAL A 327 25.75 -4.90 -7.36
N ASP A 328 25.46 -6.19 -7.28
CA ASP A 328 25.92 -7.20 -8.24
C ASP A 328 24.78 -8.12 -8.58
N PHE A 329 24.45 -8.22 -9.86
CA PHE A 329 23.28 -8.93 -10.30
C PHE A 329 23.49 -9.67 -11.61
N GLU A 330 22.79 -10.79 -11.74
CA GLU A 330 22.77 -11.62 -12.94
C GLU A 330 21.32 -11.70 -13.45
N ASN A 331 21.14 -11.43 -14.74
CA ASN A 331 19.85 -11.43 -15.43
C ASN A 331 18.74 -10.59 -14.76
N LEU A 332 19.09 -9.40 -14.28
CA LEU A 332 18.13 -8.43 -13.74
C LEU A 332 17.14 -7.96 -14.80
N ILE A 333 15.86 -7.97 -14.45
CA ILE A 333 14.75 -7.51 -15.27
C ILE A 333 13.99 -6.40 -14.52
N HIS A 334 13.29 -5.54 -15.27
CA HIS A 334 12.39 -4.56 -14.67
C HIS A 334 11.06 -5.24 -14.28
N PRO A 335 10.61 -5.17 -13.00
CA PRO A 335 9.46 -5.96 -12.50
C PRO A 335 8.11 -5.62 -13.15
N LEU A 336 8.00 -4.47 -13.82
CA LEU A 336 6.80 -4.10 -14.57
C LEU A 336 6.77 -4.60 -16.02
N LEU A 337 7.89 -5.09 -16.57
CA LEU A 337 7.93 -5.63 -17.94
C LEU A 337 7.60 -7.13 -17.91
N GLU A 338 6.81 -7.60 -18.89
CA GLU A 338 6.56 -9.03 -19.09
C GLU A 338 7.76 -9.68 -19.82
N ASP A 339 8.11 -9.18 -21.01
CA ASP A 339 9.25 -9.67 -21.79
C ASP A 339 10.48 -8.75 -21.67
N GLY A 340 10.95 -8.52 -20.44
CA GLY A 340 12.09 -7.64 -20.20
C GLY A 340 13.44 -8.28 -20.57
N VAL A 341 14.30 -7.54 -21.26
CA VAL A 341 15.64 -8.02 -21.62
C VAL A 341 16.54 -8.07 -20.38
N PRO A 342 17.04 -9.24 -19.96
CA PRO A 342 17.83 -9.38 -18.74
C PRO A 342 19.20 -8.71 -18.89
N ASN A 343 19.67 -8.03 -17.86
CA ASN A 343 21.01 -7.42 -17.83
C ASN A 343 21.81 -7.91 -16.63
N ALA A 344 23.13 -7.99 -16.78
CA ALA A 344 24.05 -8.34 -15.70
C ALA A 344 25.08 -7.22 -15.54
N LEU A 345 25.33 -6.82 -14.30
CA LEU A 345 26.34 -5.80 -14.01
C LEU A 345 26.78 -5.88 -12.55
N ASN A 346 28.04 -5.52 -12.36
CA ASN A 346 28.63 -5.28 -11.07
C ASN A 346 28.88 -3.78 -10.89
N VAL A 347 28.11 -3.16 -9.99
CA VAL A 347 28.13 -1.74 -9.68
C VAL A 347 29.03 -1.51 -8.46
N ASN A 348 30.34 -1.52 -8.71
CA ASN A 348 31.38 -1.23 -7.72
C ASN A 348 31.96 0.19 -7.82
N GLN A 349 31.64 0.90 -8.91
CA GLN A 349 32.09 2.27 -9.18
C GLN A 349 30.91 3.09 -9.68
N ASN A 350 31.07 4.42 -9.71
CA ASN A 350 30.06 5.26 -10.33
C ASN A 350 30.00 4.99 -11.83
N ILE A 351 28.81 5.04 -12.42
CA ILE A 351 28.55 4.66 -13.81
C ILE A 351 27.98 5.85 -14.55
N LEU A 352 28.56 6.12 -15.72
CA LEU A 352 28.01 7.05 -16.70
C LEU A 352 27.44 6.25 -17.89
N LEU A 353 26.13 6.35 -18.10
CA LEU A 353 25.38 5.71 -19.17
C LEU A 353 25.21 6.66 -20.36
N THR A 354 25.62 6.19 -21.54
CA THR A 354 25.46 6.90 -22.81
C THR A 354 24.63 6.07 -23.81
N GLY A 355 24.08 6.71 -24.84
CA GLY A 355 23.27 6.04 -25.86
C GLY A 355 22.06 6.86 -26.28
N SER A 356 21.42 6.47 -27.38
CA SER A 356 20.27 7.19 -27.93
C SER A 356 19.07 7.20 -26.98
N ASN A 357 18.09 8.08 -27.24
CA ASN A 357 16.77 7.93 -26.63
C ASN A 357 16.11 6.63 -27.06
N ALA A 358 15.24 6.10 -26.20
CA ALA A 358 14.57 4.80 -26.34
C ALA A 358 15.47 3.55 -26.34
N SER A 359 16.78 3.67 -26.14
CA SER A 359 17.72 2.53 -26.07
C SER A 359 17.66 1.70 -24.78
N GLY A 360 16.87 2.13 -23.78
CA GLY A 360 16.65 1.39 -22.53
C GLY A 360 17.41 1.91 -21.30
N LYS A 361 18.19 3.00 -21.40
CA LYS A 361 18.96 3.58 -20.28
C LYS A 361 18.11 3.81 -19.01
N SER A 362 17.03 4.57 -19.12
CA SER A 362 16.16 4.90 -17.99
C SER A 362 15.47 3.64 -17.43
N THR A 363 15.04 2.72 -18.28
CA THR A 363 14.47 1.43 -17.88
C THR A 363 15.46 0.60 -17.07
N PHE A 364 16.72 0.54 -17.50
CA PHE A 364 17.79 -0.16 -16.77
C PHE A 364 18.04 0.48 -15.40
N MET A 365 18.18 1.81 -15.35
CA MET A 365 18.36 2.53 -14.08
C MET A 365 17.20 2.28 -13.12
N LYS A 366 15.95 2.36 -13.60
CA LYS A 366 14.76 2.05 -12.81
C LYS A 366 14.77 0.60 -12.32
N ALA A 367 15.14 -0.36 -13.17
CA ALA A 367 15.21 -1.76 -12.79
C ALA A 367 16.17 -1.98 -11.61
N VAL A 368 17.36 -1.39 -11.65
CA VAL A 368 18.34 -1.51 -10.54
C VAL A 368 17.81 -0.82 -9.28
N ALA A 369 17.29 0.40 -9.39
CA ALA A 369 16.77 1.17 -8.26
C ALA A 369 15.58 0.49 -7.57
N ILE A 370 14.62 0.00 -8.35
CA ILE A 370 13.45 -0.72 -7.85
C ILE A 370 13.89 -2.00 -7.14
N ASN A 371 14.77 -2.80 -7.75
CA ASN A 371 15.22 -4.05 -7.13
C ASN A 371 16.03 -3.83 -5.86
N LEU A 372 16.77 -2.72 -5.72
CA LEU A 372 17.38 -2.32 -4.44
C LEU A 372 16.34 -2.04 -3.35
N ILE A 373 15.22 -1.40 -3.69
CA ILE A 373 14.14 -1.14 -2.73
C ILE A 373 13.40 -2.45 -2.40
N LEU A 374 13.04 -3.25 -3.40
CA LEU A 374 12.34 -4.53 -3.19
C LEU A 374 13.21 -5.51 -2.38
N ALA A 375 14.53 -5.51 -2.59
CA ALA A 375 15.44 -6.38 -1.85
C ALA A 375 15.47 -6.06 -0.35
N GLN A 376 15.37 -4.78 0.03
CA GLN A 376 15.36 -4.32 1.43
C GLN A 376 14.01 -4.49 2.11
N THR A 377 12.93 -4.33 1.35
CA THR A 377 11.57 -4.24 1.88
C THR A 377 10.85 -5.59 1.85
N LEU A 378 11.00 -6.33 0.76
CA LEU A 378 10.26 -7.56 0.47
C LEU A 378 11.14 -8.81 0.43
N ASN A 379 12.46 -8.66 0.57
CA ASN A 379 13.45 -9.74 0.43
C ASN A 379 13.31 -10.48 -0.93
N ILE A 380 13.15 -9.72 -2.02
CA ILE A 380 13.10 -10.25 -3.39
C ILE A 380 13.84 -9.32 -4.36
N ALA A 381 14.37 -9.90 -5.43
CA ALA A 381 14.78 -9.16 -6.63
C ALA A 381 14.37 -9.94 -7.88
N THR A 382 13.92 -9.24 -8.92
CA THR A 382 13.59 -9.79 -10.25
C THR A 382 14.87 -10.02 -11.06
N ALA A 383 15.65 -11.00 -10.62
CA ALA A 383 16.93 -11.41 -11.17
C ALA A 383 17.17 -12.89 -10.87
N ASP A 384 18.17 -13.51 -11.50
CA ASP A 384 18.65 -14.85 -11.11
C ASP A 384 19.52 -14.79 -9.85
N LYS A 385 20.25 -13.69 -9.70
CA LYS A 385 21.08 -13.40 -8.53
C LYS A 385 21.11 -11.91 -8.27
N PHE A 386 21.04 -11.53 -7.01
CA PHE A 386 21.15 -10.14 -6.58
C PHE A 386 21.90 -10.06 -5.26
N MET A 387 23.06 -9.42 -5.25
CA MET A 387 23.85 -9.16 -4.05
C MET A 387 23.99 -7.66 -3.87
N TYR A 388 23.75 -7.16 -2.67
CA TYR A 388 23.73 -5.72 -2.46
C TYR A 388 24.06 -5.35 -1.01
N LYS A 389 24.55 -4.12 -0.81
CA LYS A 389 24.60 -3.51 0.51
C LYS A 389 23.36 -2.64 0.74
N PRO A 390 22.59 -2.83 1.82
CA PRO A 390 21.47 -1.96 2.17
C PRO A 390 21.87 -0.49 2.21
N GLY A 391 20.96 0.36 1.73
CA GLY A 391 21.23 1.76 1.55
C GLY A 391 20.05 2.52 0.97
N LEU A 392 20.18 3.83 1.03
CA LEU A 392 19.25 4.81 0.51
C LEU A 392 19.19 4.75 -1.00
N VAL A 393 17.98 4.78 -1.56
CA VAL A 393 17.78 4.88 -3.00
C VAL A 393 17.18 6.23 -3.30
N TYR A 394 17.84 6.96 -4.20
CA TYR A 394 17.38 8.24 -4.68
C TYR A 394 17.40 8.31 -6.18
N SER A 395 16.39 8.94 -6.74
CA SER A 395 16.37 9.26 -8.15
C SER A 395 16.10 10.74 -8.43
N SER A 396 16.60 11.17 -9.59
CA SER A 396 16.25 12.41 -10.25
C SER A 396 16.14 12.12 -11.75
N MET A 397 15.00 11.57 -12.19
CA MET A 397 14.78 11.16 -13.59
C MET A 397 13.61 11.86 -14.28
N MET A 398 12.50 12.05 -13.57
CA MET A 398 11.28 12.63 -14.13
C MET A 398 11.01 13.96 -13.44
N ASN A 399 11.12 15.05 -14.19
CA ASN A 399 10.72 16.36 -13.71
C ASN A 399 9.39 16.69 -14.39
N VAL A 400 8.33 16.83 -13.59
CA VAL A 400 7.02 17.28 -14.04
C VAL A 400 6.87 18.71 -13.54
N ASP A 401 6.33 19.59 -14.37
CA ASP A 401 6.01 20.96 -13.95
C ASP A 401 5.08 20.92 -12.73
N ASP A 402 5.50 21.55 -11.64
CA ASP A 402 4.63 21.77 -10.48
C ASP A 402 3.92 23.11 -10.63
N ILE A 403 2.87 23.09 -11.45
CA ILE A 403 2.01 24.25 -11.73
C ILE A 403 1.41 24.83 -10.44
N LEU A 404 1.20 24.01 -9.41
CA LEU A 404 0.59 24.42 -8.14
C LEU A 404 1.58 25.16 -7.24
N SER A 405 2.85 24.75 -7.23
CA SER A 405 3.92 25.45 -6.50
C SER A 405 4.37 26.75 -7.17
N GLY A 406 4.08 26.91 -8.47
CA GLY A 406 4.58 28.02 -9.29
C GLY A 406 6.09 27.93 -9.61
N ASP A 407 6.75 26.82 -9.26
CA ASP A 407 8.14 26.57 -9.63
C ASP A 407 8.25 26.31 -11.13
N SER A 408 9.27 26.90 -11.76
CA SER A 408 9.65 26.51 -13.12
C SER A 408 10.26 25.11 -13.14
N TYR A 409 10.20 24.44 -14.29
CA TYR A 409 10.86 23.15 -14.54
C TYR A 409 12.31 23.09 -13.97
N PHE A 410 13.09 24.15 -14.22
CA PHE A 410 14.47 24.25 -13.75
C PHE A 410 14.59 24.34 -12.23
N MET A 411 13.67 25.03 -11.54
CA MET A 411 13.68 25.12 -10.09
C MET A 411 13.29 23.78 -9.44
N ALA A 412 12.32 23.07 -10.00
CA ALA A 412 11.97 21.72 -9.57
C ALA A 412 13.16 20.75 -9.73
N GLU A 413 13.88 20.85 -10.84
CA GLU A 413 15.11 20.08 -11.10
C GLU A 413 16.23 20.41 -10.10
N LEU A 414 16.47 21.69 -9.80
CA LEU A 414 17.42 22.12 -8.78
C LEU A 414 17.07 21.57 -7.39
N LYS A 415 15.79 21.61 -7.00
CA LYS A 415 15.32 21.05 -5.72
C LYS A 415 15.53 19.53 -5.67
N SER A 416 15.26 18.82 -6.77
CA SER A 416 15.49 17.38 -6.92
C SER A 416 16.96 17.00 -6.69
N ILE A 417 17.88 17.69 -7.37
CA ILE A 417 19.32 17.46 -7.21
C ILE A 417 19.80 17.88 -5.81
N ARG A 418 19.30 19.01 -5.28
CA ARG A 418 19.69 19.49 -3.94
C ARG A 418 19.38 18.49 -2.84
N ARG A 419 18.33 17.67 -3.00
CA ARG A 419 17.97 16.61 -2.06
C ARG A 419 19.07 15.55 -1.90
N LEU A 420 19.95 15.40 -2.89
CA LEU A 420 21.05 14.43 -2.88
C LEU A 420 22.19 14.84 -1.94
N PHE A 421 22.33 16.12 -1.57
CA PHE A 421 23.48 16.62 -0.80
C PHE A 421 23.26 16.68 0.71
N ASN A 422 22.00 16.79 1.18
CA ASN A 422 21.70 17.10 2.57
C ASN A 422 21.36 15.83 3.37
N ARG A 423 22.38 15.09 3.81
CA ARG A 423 22.22 13.87 4.62
C ARG A 423 23.07 13.92 5.88
N SER A 424 22.55 13.32 6.95
CA SER A 424 23.11 13.36 8.31
C SER A 424 23.69 12.02 8.78
N ASP A 425 23.68 10.98 7.96
CA ASP A 425 24.12 9.62 8.31
C ASP A 425 25.02 9.04 7.22
N ASP A 426 25.96 8.17 7.63
CA ASP A 426 27.00 7.54 6.80
C ASP A 426 26.48 6.29 6.05
N SER A 427 25.16 6.11 5.99
CA SER A 427 24.51 5.02 5.27
C SER A 427 24.81 5.09 3.77
N PRO A 428 25.05 3.95 3.08
CA PRO A 428 25.22 3.91 1.63
C PRO A 428 24.05 4.59 0.90
N VAL A 429 24.35 5.36 -0.14
CA VAL A 429 23.39 6.09 -0.97
C VAL A 429 23.58 5.68 -2.43
N TYR A 430 22.50 5.24 -3.06
CA TYR A 430 22.43 4.91 -4.47
C TYR A 430 21.66 6.00 -5.21
N CYS A 431 22.35 6.76 -6.05
CA CYS A 431 21.80 7.88 -6.80
C CYS A 431 21.61 7.50 -8.26
N PHE A 432 20.38 7.63 -8.76
CA PHE A 432 20.02 7.38 -10.14
C PHE A 432 19.59 8.67 -10.82
N ILE A 433 20.38 9.15 -11.76
CA ILE A 433 20.20 10.48 -12.34
C ILE A 433 20.03 10.35 -13.85
N ASP A 434 18.94 10.87 -14.40
CA ASP A 434 18.71 10.85 -15.84
C ASP A 434 18.76 12.27 -16.39
N GLU A 435 19.88 12.64 -17.02
CA GLU A 435 20.13 13.93 -17.66
C GLU A 435 19.88 15.17 -16.78
N ILE A 436 20.97 15.80 -16.32
CA ILE A 436 20.90 16.95 -15.40
C ILE A 436 20.78 18.28 -16.17
N PHE A 437 19.92 19.18 -15.69
CA PHE A 437 19.77 20.57 -16.12
C PHE A 437 19.37 20.74 -17.60
N LYS A 438 18.39 19.95 -18.05
CA LYS A 438 17.91 20.01 -19.46
C LYS A 438 17.42 21.40 -19.89
N GLY A 439 16.95 22.21 -18.94
CA GLY A 439 16.29 23.50 -19.21
C GLY A 439 17.20 24.72 -19.43
N THR A 440 18.53 24.58 -19.45
CA THR A 440 19.46 25.71 -19.64
C THR A 440 20.32 25.58 -20.90
N ASN A 441 21.15 26.60 -21.17
CA ASN A 441 22.11 26.63 -22.27
C ASN A 441 23.10 25.45 -22.18
N THR A 442 23.41 24.81 -23.31
CA THR A 442 24.30 23.65 -23.41
C THR A 442 25.63 23.82 -22.66
N ALA A 443 26.28 24.99 -22.76
CA ALA A 443 27.57 25.22 -22.08
C ALA A 443 27.41 25.24 -20.55
N GLU A 444 26.38 25.92 -20.05
CA GLU A 444 26.07 25.97 -18.62
C GLU A 444 25.60 24.61 -18.09
N ARG A 445 24.80 23.88 -18.88
CA ARG A 445 24.34 22.53 -18.57
C ARG A 445 25.52 21.58 -18.37
N ILE A 446 26.43 21.51 -19.35
CA ILE A 446 27.60 20.64 -19.26
C ILE A 446 28.46 21.02 -18.06
N ALA A 447 28.76 22.32 -17.87
CA ALA A 447 29.59 22.75 -16.74
C ALA A 447 28.95 22.41 -15.38
N ALA A 448 27.66 22.74 -15.20
CA ALA A 448 26.96 22.49 -13.94
C ALA A 448 26.74 20.99 -13.67
N SER A 449 26.38 20.22 -14.70
CA SER A 449 26.18 18.77 -14.58
C SER A 449 27.49 18.06 -14.24
N GLU A 450 28.60 18.46 -14.87
CA GLU A 450 29.95 17.96 -14.56
C GLU A 450 30.33 18.25 -13.10
N SER A 451 30.18 19.50 -12.65
CA SER A 451 30.48 19.88 -11.26
C SER A 451 29.64 19.12 -10.23
N VAL A 452 28.35 18.90 -10.50
CA VAL A 452 27.47 18.13 -9.61
C VAL A 452 27.90 16.66 -9.56
N LEU A 453 28.15 16.04 -10.71
CA LEU A 453 28.55 14.63 -10.77
C LEU A 453 29.92 14.39 -10.14
N GLU A 454 30.86 15.32 -10.32
CA GLU A 454 32.18 15.25 -9.68
C GLU A 454 32.04 15.35 -8.16
N TYR A 455 31.33 16.37 -7.65
CA TYR A 455 31.09 16.53 -6.22
C TYR A 455 30.44 15.31 -5.56
N LEU A 456 29.40 14.74 -6.19
CA LEU A 456 28.76 13.54 -5.69
C LEU A 456 29.71 12.34 -5.69
N SER A 457 30.58 12.23 -6.70
CA SER A 457 31.52 11.11 -6.82
C SER A 457 32.64 11.12 -5.77
N GLU A 458 32.92 12.29 -5.18
CA GLU A 458 33.88 12.44 -4.08
C GLU A 458 33.32 11.95 -2.73
N GLN A 459 32.00 11.82 -2.61
CA GLN A 459 31.36 11.28 -1.41
C GLN A 459 31.46 9.76 -1.40
N LYS A 460 32.11 9.18 -0.39
CA LYS A 460 32.44 7.74 -0.36
C LYS A 460 31.23 6.85 -0.21
N GLU A 461 30.18 7.36 0.42
CA GLU A 461 28.92 6.69 0.70
C GLU A 461 28.02 6.69 -0.55
N HIS A 462 28.37 7.45 -1.58
CA HIS A 462 27.55 7.58 -2.78
C HIS A 462 27.99 6.63 -3.89
N ARG A 463 27.00 5.95 -4.46
CA ARG A 463 27.13 5.16 -5.68
C ARG A 463 26.18 5.72 -6.71
N ILE A 464 26.73 6.26 -7.80
CA ILE A 464 25.96 7.04 -8.76
C ILE A 464 25.84 6.25 -10.06
N ILE A 465 24.63 6.16 -10.60
CA ILE A 465 24.36 5.72 -11.95
C ILE A 465 23.68 6.91 -12.65
N ALA A 466 24.43 7.57 -13.52
CA ALA A 466 23.96 8.76 -14.23
C ALA A 466 23.85 8.47 -15.73
N ALA A 467 22.75 8.85 -16.37
CA ALA A 467 22.62 8.85 -17.82
C ALA A 467 22.80 10.27 -18.38
N THR A 468 23.49 10.37 -19.51
CA THR A 468 23.68 11.64 -20.21
C THR A 468 23.74 11.47 -21.74
N HIS A 469 23.35 12.54 -22.44
CA HIS A 469 23.57 12.69 -23.88
C HIS A 469 24.83 13.45 -24.25
N ASP A 470 25.41 14.16 -23.29
CA ASP A 470 26.60 14.98 -23.48
C ASP A 470 27.83 14.06 -23.39
N ILE A 471 28.34 13.65 -24.55
CA ILE A 471 29.51 12.75 -24.67
C ILE A 471 30.75 13.39 -24.04
N GLU A 472 30.80 14.72 -23.95
CA GLU A 472 31.84 15.48 -23.27
C GLU A 472 32.09 14.96 -21.85
N HIS A 473 31.03 14.57 -21.12
CA HIS A 473 31.16 14.00 -19.78
C HIS A 473 31.91 12.67 -19.76
N SER A 474 31.77 11.85 -20.81
CA SER A 474 32.41 10.52 -20.85
C SER A 474 33.94 10.59 -20.80
N GLU A 475 34.54 11.65 -21.35
CA GLU A 475 35.98 11.86 -21.33
C GLU A 475 36.44 12.64 -20.09
N ARG A 476 35.64 13.60 -19.63
CA ARG A 476 36.01 14.46 -18.49
C ARG A 476 35.88 13.76 -17.14
N LEU A 477 34.82 12.95 -16.97
CA LEU A 477 34.52 12.23 -15.72
C LEU A 477 35.13 10.82 -15.66
N LYS A 478 35.94 10.42 -16.65
CA LYS A 478 36.51 9.06 -16.76
C LYS A 478 37.35 8.58 -15.58
N ARG A 479 37.82 9.50 -14.72
CA ARG A 479 38.57 9.16 -13.50
C ARG A 479 37.66 8.72 -12.36
N SER A 480 36.44 9.24 -12.33
CA SER A 480 35.48 9.03 -11.24
C SER A 480 34.30 8.13 -11.65
N TYR A 481 34.08 7.94 -12.96
CA TYR A 481 32.98 7.17 -13.53
C TYR A 481 33.47 6.15 -14.56
N GLU A 482 32.96 4.92 -14.48
CA GLU A 482 33.05 3.95 -15.58
C GLU A 482 31.98 4.25 -16.64
N ASN A 483 32.40 4.24 -17.90
CA ASN A 483 31.47 4.43 -19.01
C ASN A 483 30.81 3.12 -19.42
N TYR A 484 29.49 3.15 -19.56
CA TYR A 484 28.68 2.10 -20.17
C TYR A 484 27.73 2.72 -21.19
N HIS A 485 27.21 1.91 -22.11
CA HIS A 485 26.29 2.38 -23.13
C HIS A 485 25.26 1.33 -23.54
N PHE A 486 24.22 1.84 -24.18
CA PHE A 486 23.24 1.08 -24.94
C PHE A 486 23.35 1.51 -26.41
N ASN A 487 23.28 0.55 -27.33
CA ASN A 487 23.38 0.81 -28.76
C ASN A 487 22.07 0.57 -29.47
N GLU A 488 21.86 1.36 -30.51
CA GLU A 488 20.92 1.12 -31.58
C GLU A 488 21.65 0.55 -32.80
N SER A 489 20.98 -0.34 -33.52
CA SER A 489 21.41 -0.85 -34.83
C SER A 489 20.35 -0.51 -35.87
N ILE A 490 20.78 -0.34 -37.12
CA ILE A 490 19.89 -0.08 -38.24
C ILE A 490 20.05 -1.22 -39.23
N GLU A 491 18.97 -1.97 -39.44
CA GLU A 491 18.88 -3.05 -40.42
C GLU A 491 17.59 -2.85 -41.22
N ASP A 492 17.64 -3.00 -42.55
CA ASP A 492 16.47 -2.94 -43.44
C ASP A 492 15.50 -1.76 -43.19
N TYR A 493 16.05 -0.55 -43.02
CA TYR A 493 15.27 0.68 -42.74
C TYR A 493 14.50 0.65 -41.41
N HIS A 494 14.81 -0.26 -40.49
CA HIS A 494 14.24 -0.32 -39.15
C HIS A 494 15.34 -0.07 -38.10
N ILE A 495 14.97 0.57 -36.99
CA ILE A 495 15.84 0.74 -35.84
C ILE A 495 15.59 -0.39 -34.84
N TYR A 496 16.65 -1.07 -34.45
CA TYR A 496 16.62 -2.14 -33.47
C TYR A 496 17.43 -1.76 -32.24
N PHE A 497 16.83 -1.97 -31.07
CA PHE A 497 17.48 -1.80 -29.78
C PHE A 497 17.63 -3.18 -29.15
N ASP A 498 18.86 -3.59 -28.82
CA ASP A 498 19.09 -4.87 -28.16
C ASP A 498 18.85 -4.82 -26.64
N TYR A 499 18.70 -3.61 -26.09
CA TYR A 499 18.48 -3.32 -24.66
C TYR A 499 19.53 -3.96 -23.74
N LYS A 500 20.76 -4.17 -24.24
CA LYS A 500 21.88 -4.72 -23.48
C LYS A 500 22.88 -3.64 -23.10
N ILE A 501 23.23 -3.60 -21.81
CA ILE A 501 24.31 -2.74 -21.32
C ILE A 501 25.67 -3.26 -21.80
N LYS A 502 26.51 -2.35 -22.28
CA LYS A 502 27.85 -2.66 -22.81
C LYS A 502 28.89 -1.73 -22.19
N LYS A 503 30.09 -2.25 -21.91
CA LYS A 503 31.18 -1.44 -21.36
C LYS A 503 31.75 -0.49 -22.42
N GLY A 504 32.12 0.72 -22.02
CA GLY A 504 32.66 1.78 -22.86
C GLY A 504 31.63 2.86 -23.21
N LYS A 505 32.08 3.89 -23.93
CA LYS A 505 31.23 4.98 -24.42
C LYS A 505 30.46 4.58 -25.68
N ALA A 506 29.28 5.16 -25.87
CA ALA A 506 28.52 4.99 -27.11
C ALA A 506 29.37 5.39 -28.33
N ASN A 507 29.34 4.55 -29.36
CA ASN A 507 30.11 4.73 -30.61
C ASN A 507 29.23 5.15 -31.80
N THR A 508 27.90 5.16 -31.63
CA THR A 508 26.93 5.53 -32.68
C THR A 508 26.09 6.73 -32.25
N ARG A 509 25.78 7.60 -33.21
CA ARG A 509 24.82 8.71 -33.07
C ARG A 509 23.86 8.67 -34.26
N ASN A 510 22.88 7.77 -34.23
CA ASN A 510 22.02 7.52 -35.39
C ASN A 510 20.76 8.41 -35.44
N ALA A 511 20.73 9.52 -34.70
CA ALA A 511 19.57 10.41 -34.64
C ALA A 511 19.17 11.00 -36.01
N ILE A 512 20.13 11.31 -36.89
CA ILE A 512 19.82 11.79 -38.25
C ILE A 512 19.26 10.66 -39.11
N GLU A 513 19.74 9.43 -38.93
CA GLU A 513 19.21 8.26 -39.65
C GLU A 513 17.78 7.95 -39.27
N LEU A 514 17.32 8.30 -38.05
CA LEU A 514 15.92 8.22 -37.67
C LEU A 514 15.02 9.06 -38.59
N LEU A 515 15.46 10.21 -39.09
CA LEU A 515 14.68 11.01 -40.04
C LEU A 515 14.43 10.24 -41.34
N ARG A 516 15.42 9.48 -41.82
CA ARG A 516 15.30 8.63 -43.00
C ARG A 516 14.36 7.45 -42.76
N ILE A 517 14.48 6.80 -41.61
CA ILE A 517 13.67 5.63 -41.20
C ILE A 517 12.20 6.02 -41.02
N THR A 518 11.95 7.18 -40.40
CA THR A 518 10.59 7.73 -40.16
C THR A 518 9.99 8.43 -41.39
N GLN A 519 10.64 8.29 -42.56
CA GLN A 519 10.15 8.80 -43.85
C GLN A 519 9.94 10.32 -43.90
N PHE A 520 10.80 11.10 -43.23
CA PHE A 520 10.84 12.54 -43.46
C PHE A 520 11.21 12.83 -44.93
N PRO A 521 10.77 13.97 -45.50
CA PRO A 521 11.18 14.40 -46.82
C PRO A 521 12.70 14.32 -47.00
N SER A 522 13.16 13.75 -48.12
CA SER A 522 14.58 13.50 -48.41
C SER A 522 15.44 14.75 -48.23
N ASP A 523 14.90 15.91 -48.61
CA ASP A 523 15.60 17.19 -48.55
C ASP A 523 15.84 17.67 -47.11
N ILE A 524 15.01 17.26 -46.15
CA ILE A 524 15.25 17.53 -44.72
C ILE A 524 16.38 16.66 -44.21
N TYR A 525 16.34 15.35 -44.53
CA TYR A 525 17.38 14.40 -44.13
C TYR A 525 18.75 14.77 -44.70
N GLN A 526 18.83 15.09 -45.99
CA GLN A 526 20.09 15.47 -46.64
C GLN A 526 20.66 16.77 -46.05
N ARG A 527 19.82 17.80 -45.87
CA ARG A 527 20.25 19.06 -45.22
C ARG A 527 20.73 18.82 -43.78
N ALA A 528 20.02 17.99 -43.01
CA ALA A 528 20.45 17.66 -41.65
C ALA A 528 21.82 16.96 -41.62
N LYS A 529 22.07 16.05 -42.58
CA LYS A 529 23.38 15.39 -42.77
C LYS A 529 24.49 16.38 -43.11
N GLU A 530 24.20 17.39 -43.92
CA GLU A 530 25.16 18.45 -44.25
C GLU A 530 25.44 19.36 -43.06
N TYR A 531 24.41 19.83 -42.35
CA TYR A 531 24.57 20.73 -41.20
C TYR A 531 25.37 20.11 -40.06
N VAL A 532 25.21 18.81 -39.78
CA VAL A 532 26.00 18.17 -38.71
C VAL A 532 27.49 18.13 -39.02
N LYS A 533 27.89 18.12 -40.30
CA LYS A 533 29.31 18.23 -40.69
C LYS A 533 29.89 19.63 -40.45
N THR A 534 29.03 20.65 -40.33
CA THR A 534 29.45 22.04 -40.09
C THR A 534 29.43 22.44 -38.61
N ILE A 535 28.78 21.64 -37.75
CA ILE A 535 28.59 21.94 -36.32
C ILE A 535 29.59 21.19 -35.43
N ASN A 536 30.11 20.04 -35.88
CA ASN A 536 31.23 19.34 -35.23
C ASN A 536 32.57 19.86 -35.76
#